data_AF-A0A7S0F3Z7-F1
#
_entry.id   AF-A0A7S0F3Z7-F1
#
_cell.length_a   1.000
_cell.length_b   1.000
_cell.length_c   1.000
_cell.angle_alpha   90.00
_cell.angle_beta   90.00
_cell.angle_gamma   90.00
#
_symmetry.space_group_name_H-M   'P 1'
#
loop_
_entity.id
_entity.type
_entity.pdbx_description
1 polymer ?
#
loop_
_entity_poly.entity_id
_entity_poly.type
_entity_poly.pdbx_seq_one_letter_code
_entity_poly.pdbx_strand_id
1 'polypeptide(L)'
;MDIEEVAGLPPDSHHPAMEIQPDLDNLCIAWRATKDCDSHGDSDPSQDRSCHDGIDPWQSGFCECVDEAGNKQKVPFDCSQDDQDLRESFTCSHVCLSTILANKKRSQKLS
;
A
#
# COMPACT_ATOMS: atom_id res chain seq x y z
N MET A 1 36.43 30.76 31.59
CA MET A 1 36.96 29.41 31.92
C MET A 1 35.81 28.74 32.63
N ASP A 2 34.88 28.29 31.83
CA ASP A 2 33.54 27.98 32.26
C ASP A 2 33.48 26.46 32.41
N ILE A 3 33.25 26.04 33.64
CA ILE A 3 33.08 24.64 34.02
C ILE A 3 31.65 24.54 34.49
N GLU A 4 30.78 23.93 33.68
CA GLU A 4 29.53 23.37 34.17
C GLU A 4 29.49 21.89 33.78
N GLU A 5 29.57 21.07 34.83
CA GLU A 5 29.21 19.66 34.83
C GLU A 5 27.88 19.56 35.60
N VAL A 6 26.83 19.01 35.01
CA VAL A 6 26.31 17.66 35.33
C VAL A 6 24.84 17.46 34.97
N ALA A 7 24.57 16.22 34.55
CA ALA A 7 23.34 15.41 34.68
C ALA A 7 22.13 15.67 33.76
N GLY A 8 21.84 14.64 32.95
CA GLY A 8 20.47 14.27 32.59
C GLY A 8 20.30 13.76 31.16
N LEU A 9 20.36 12.44 30.94
CA LEU A 9 19.83 11.79 29.73
C LEU A 9 18.29 11.95 29.69
N PRO A 10 17.61 11.90 28.51
CA PRO A 10 17.24 10.60 27.94
C PRO A 10 17.31 10.62 26.38
N PRO A 11 16.70 9.66 25.65
CA PRO A 11 17.36 8.84 24.65
C PRO A 11 17.12 9.35 23.22
N ASP A 12 17.89 8.80 22.29
CA ASP A 12 17.82 8.97 20.83
C ASP A 12 16.41 9.23 20.26
N SER A 13 16.16 10.46 19.80
CA SER A 13 14.89 10.94 19.25
C SER A 13 14.62 10.49 17.79
N HIS A 14 14.86 9.24 17.42
CA HIS A 14 14.51 8.74 16.08
C HIS A 14 13.67 7.46 16.03
N HIS A 15 13.03 7.06 17.12
CA HIS A 15 11.86 6.21 17.02
C HIS A 15 10.67 6.94 17.62
N PRO A 16 9.78 7.56 16.81
CA PRO A 16 8.45 7.83 17.31
C PRO A 16 7.89 6.49 17.80
N ALA A 17 7.38 6.49 19.03
CA ALA A 17 6.56 5.41 19.53
C ALA A 17 5.61 5.03 18.40
N MET A 18 5.77 3.80 17.89
CA MET A 18 4.90 3.23 16.89
C MET A 18 3.51 3.21 17.53
N GLU A 19 2.79 4.31 17.36
CA GLU A 19 1.37 4.38 17.64
C GLU A 19 0.77 3.19 16.92
N ILE A 20 0.02 2.38 17.65
CA ILE A 20 -0.69 1.23 17.10
C ILE A 20 -1.67 1.78 16.07
N GLN A 21 -1.21 1.94 14.83
CA GLN A 21 -2.05 2.28 13.70
C GLN A 21 -2.82 1.00 13.36
N PRO A 22 -4.15 1.09 13.21
CA PRO A 22 -5.03 -0.06 13.34
C PRO A 22 -4.86 -1.00 12.16
N ASP A 23 -4.22 -2.17 12.32
CA ASP A 23 -4.32 -3.38 11.49
C ASP A 23 -4.44 -3.18 9.96
N LEU A 24 -3.94 -2.06 9.46
CA LEU A 24 -4.29 -1.52 8.14
C LEU A 24 -3.42 -2.16 7.06
N ASP A 25 -2.25 -2.61 7.49
CA ASP A 25 -1.32 -3.43 6.73
C ASP A 25 -1.88 -4.84 6.48
N ASN A 26 -2.82 -5.32 7.31
CA ASN A 26 -3.43 -6.64 7.15
C ASN A 26 -4.53 -6.67 6.07
N LEU A 27 -4.88 -5.53 5.49
CA LEU A 27 -5.88 -5.43 4.43
C LEU A 27 -5.32 -5.69 3.02
N CYS A 28 -4.01 -5.95 2.94
CA CYS A 28 -3.31 -6.24 1.70
C CYS A 28 -2.52 -7.54 1.84
N ILE A 29 -2.53 -8.34 0.78
CA ILE A 29 -1.75 -9.58 0.67
C ILE A 29 -0.46 -9.31 -0.10
N ALA A 30 -0.56 -8.82 -1.35
CA ALA A 30 0.57 -8.47 -2.20
C ALA A 30 0.11 -7.76 -3.48
N TRP A 31 1.08 -7.17 -4.20
CA TRP A 31 0.96 -6.90 -5.62
C TRP A 31 1.28 -8.16 -6.43
N ARG A 32 0.41 -8.47 -7.40
CA ARG A 32 0.60 -9.54 -8.37
C ARG A 32 0.81 -8.92 -9.75
N ALA A 33 2.03 -8.98 -10.24
CA ALA A 33 2.37 -8.39 -11.53
C ALA A 33 1.90 -9.29 -12.68
N THR A 34 1.55 -8.65 -13.79
CA THR A 34 1.17 -9.28 -15.04
C THR A 34 1.91 -8.63 -16.21
N LYS A 35 1.91 -9.31 -17.35
CA LYS A 35 2.63 -8.90 -18.55
C LYS A 35 1.75 -8.11 -19.51
N ASP A 36 2.40 -7.58 -20.55
CA ASP A 36 1.76 -6.98 -21.72
C ASP A 36 0.85 -5.79 -21.40
N CYS A 37 1.14 -5.06 -20.31
CA CYS A 37 0.35 -3.92 -19.85
C CYS A 37 -1.12 -4.28 -19.54
N ASP A 38 -1.43 -5.56 -19.32
CA ASP A 38 -2.76 -6.08 -19.10
C ASP A 38 -2.86 -6.68 -17.69
N SER A 39 -3.68 -6.09 -16.83
CA SER A 39 -3.96 -6.57 -15.46
C SER A 39 -4.57 -7.97 -15.38
N HIS A 40 -5.09 -8.48 -16.50
CA HIS A 40 -5.62 -9.83 -16.67
C HIS A 40 -4.70 -10.75 -17.48
N GLY A 41 -3.56 -10.24 -17.93
CA GLY A 41 -2.56 -10.97 -18.71
C GLY A 41 -1.81 -12.03 -17.93
N ASP A 42 -0.82 -12.63 -18.58
CA ASP A 42 0.03 -13.65 -17.97
C ASP A 42 0.77 -13.10 -16.74
N SER A 43 0.90 -13.93 -15.70
CA SER A 43 1.61 -13.54 -14.47
C SER A 43 3.08 -13.25 -14.73
N ASP A 44 3.62 -12.24 -14.06
CA ASP A 44 5.06 -11.96 -13.96
C ASP A 44 5.54 -12.00 -12.50
N PRO A 45 5.77 -13.19 -11.92
CA PRO A 45 6.17 -13.32 -10.52
C PRO A 45 7.49 -12.63 -10.19
N SER A 46 8.31 -12.30 -11.20
CA SER A 46 9.58 -11.60 -11.00
C SER A 46 9.38 -10.13 -10.61
N GLN A 47 8.20 -9.58 -10.87
CA GLN A 47 7.78 -8.21 -10.56
C GLN A 47 6.70 -8.16 -9.47
N ASP A 48 6.37 -9.27 -8.83
CA ASP A 48 5.53 -9.28 -7.64
C ASP A 48 6.19 -8.44 -6.53
N ARG A 49 5.36 -7.70 -5.79
CA ARG A 49 5.82 -6.72 -4.80
C ARG A 49 5.04 -6.87 -3.49
N SER A 50 5.67 -6.51 -2.38
CA SER A 50 4.96 -6.45 -1.11
C SER A 50 3.98 -5.27 -1.08
N CYS A 51 3.11 -5.24 -0.08
CA CYS A 51 2.07 -4.22 0.04
C CYS A 51 2.61 -2.79 0.17
N HIS A 52 3.84 -2.64 0.69
CA HIS A 52 4.48 -1.35 0.96
C HIS A 52 5.49 -0.94 -0.09
N ASP A 53 5.82 -1.84 -1.00
CA ASP A 53 6.71 -1.52 -2.11
C ASP A 53 6.00 -0.59 -3.10
N GLY A 54 6.75 0.38 -3.61
CA GLY A 54 6.29 1.24 -4.70
C GLY A 54 6.12 0.42 -5.98
N ILE A 55 4.96 0.61 -6.61
CA ILE A 55 4.61 0.04 -7.91
C ILE A 55 4.64 1.18 -8.91
N ASP A 56 5.44 1.00 -9.95
CA ASP A 56 5.54 1.98 -11.02
C ASP A 56 4.29 1.99 -11.91
N PRO A 57 3.90 3.15 -12.43
CA PRO A 57 2.72 3.29 -13.31
C PRO A 57 2.86 2.54 -14.64
N TRP A 58 4.08 2.19 -15.07
CA TRP A 58 4.35 1.41 -16.28
C TRP A 58 4.13 -0.10 -16.09
N GLN A 59 3.88 -0.57 -14.86
CA GLN A 59 3.61 -1.97 -14.58
C GLN A 59 2.11 -2.27 -14.67
N SER A 60 1.78 -3.49 -15.11
CA SER A 60 0.42 -4.05 -15.04
C SER A 60 0.32 -5.13 -13.98
N GLY A 61 -0.87 -5.29 -13.42
CA GLY A 61 -1.14 -6.31 -12.42
C GLY A 61 -2.37 -6.00 -11.58
N PHE A 62 -2.42 -6.57 -10.38
CA PHE A 62 -3.48 -6.26 -9.43
C PHE A 62 -2.98 -6.32 -7.98
N CYS A 63 -3.56 -5.47 -7.14
CA CYS A 63 -3.42 -5.60 -5.70
C CYS A 63 -4.37 -6.69 -5.19
N GLU A 64 -3.83 -7.71 -4.55
CA GLU A 64 -4.60 -8.71 -3.82
C GLU A 64 -4.90 -8.16 -2.43
N CYS A 65 -6.12 -7.69 -2.22
CA CYS A 65 -6.61 -7.12 -0.98
C CYS A 65 -7.42 -8.15 -0.19
N VAL A 66 -7.53 -7.94 1.12
CA VAL A 66 -8.38 -8.74 2.00
C VAL A 66 -9.10 -7.82 2.99
N ASP A 67 -10.39 -8.03 3.24
CA ASP A 67 -11.10 -7.27 4.25
C ASP A 67 -10.97 -7.88 5.65
N GLU A 68 -11.53 -7.21 6.67
CA GLU A 68 -11.51 -7.68 8.07
C GLU A 68 -12.26 -9.02 8.26
N ALA A 69 -13.14 -9.38 7.33
CA ALA A 69 -13.85 -10.65 7.33
C ALA A 69 -13.10 -11.75 6.56
N GLY A 70 -11.91 -11.45 6.02
CA GLY A 70 -11.09 -12.39 5.25
C GLY A 70 -11.49 -12.51 3.78
N ASN A 71 -12.37 -11.66 3.27
CA ASN A 71 -12.78 -11.71 1.87
C ASN A 71 -11.71 -11.12 0.97
N LYS A 72 -11.24 -11.91 0.01
CA LYS A 72 -10.23 -11.47 -0.96
C LYS A 72 -10.85 -10.66 -2.08
N GLN A 73 -10.21 -9.56 -2.44
CA GLN A 73 -10.58 -8.71 -3.58
C GLN A 73 -9.35 -8.44 -4.43
N LYS A 74 -9.52 -8.35 -5.75
CA LYS A 74 -8.45 -7.95 -6.67
C LYS A 74 -8.76 -6.56 -7.20
N VAL A 75 -7.80 -5.64 -7.07
CA VAL A 75 -7.91 -4.30 -7.64
C VAL A 75 -6.96 -4.23 -8.83
N PRO A 76 -7.47 -4.28 -10.09
CA PRO A 76 -6.65 -4.32 -11.28
C PRO A 76 -6.07 -2.95 -11.65
N PHE A 77 -4.86 -2.96 -12.20
CA PHE A 77 -4.16 -1.81 -12.76
C PHE A 77 -3.49 -2.22 -14.07
N ASP A 78 -3.95 -1.64 -15.16
CA ASP A 78 -3.22 -1.65 -16.43
C ASP A 78 -2.13 -0.57 -16.38
N CYS A 79 -1.12 -0.70 -17.25
CA CYS A 79 -0.05 0.30 -17.30
C CYS A 79 -0.57 1.64 -17.85
N SER A 80 0.02 2.75 -17.42
CA SER A 80 -0.26 4.07 -18.00
C SER A 80 0.36 4.15 -19.40
N GLN A 81 -0.48 4.14 -20.44
CA GLN A 81 -0.04 4.18 -21.85
C GLN A 81 0.10 5.62 -22.40
N ASP A 82 -0.48 6.61 -21.73
CA ASP A 82 -0.51 8.00 -22.19
C ASP A 82 0.50 8.87 -21.44
N ASP A 83 1.28 9.68 -22.17
CA ASP A 83 2.26 10.64 -21.65
C ASP A 83 1.62 11.75 -20.77
N GLN A 84 0.29 11.91 -20.85
CA GLN A 84 -0.49 12.83 -20.01
C GLN A 84 -1.06 12.16 -18.75
N ASP A 85 -0.99 10.83 -18.62
CA ASP A 85 -1.33 10.12 -17.38
C ASP A 85 -0.06 10.04 -16.52
N LEU A 86 0.24 11.15 -15.83
CA LEU A 86 1.29 11.25 -14.82
C LEU A 86 0.88 10.48 -13.55
N ARG A 87 0.45 9.23 -13.72
CA ARG A 87 0.09 8.37 -12.61
C ARG A 87 1.34 8.19 -11.75
N GLU A 88 1.27 8.68 -10.53
CA GLU A 88 2.36 8.51 -9.59
C GLU A 88 2.47 7.04 -9.19
N SER A 89 3.67 6.63 -8.78
CA SER A 89 3.86 5.34 -8.15
C SER A 89 2.93 5.18 -6.95
N PHE A 90 2.39 3.99 -6.74
CA PHE A 90 1.47 3.71 -5.64
C PHE A 90 1.89 2.46 -4.87
N THR A 91 1.27 2.22 -3.71
CA THR A 91 1.46 1.00 -2.93
C THR A 91 0.13 0.26 -2.81
N CYS A 92 0.18 -1.08 -2.76
CA CYS A 92 -1.04 -1.86 -2.57
C CYS A 92 -1.68 -1.66 -1.19
N SER A 93 -0.91 -1.36 -0.15
CA SER A 93 -1.46 -1.02 1.17
C SER A 93 -2.43 0.16 1.09
N HIS A 94 -2.06 1.22 0.39
CA HIS A 94 -2.89 2.41 0.23
C HIS A 94 -4.12 2.15 -0.65
N VAL A 95 -3.93 1.42 -1.76
CA VAL A 95 -5.01 1.04 -2.67
C VAL A 95 -6.05 0.16 -1.97
N CYS A 96 -5.59 -0.88 -1.26
CA CYS A 96 -6.48 -1.82 -0.58
C CYS A 96 -7.27 -1.12 0.52
N LEU A 97 -6.61 -0.31 1.35
CA LEU A 97 -7.28 0.50 2.35
C LEU A 97 -8.40 1.36 1.74
N SER A 98 -8.06 2.14 0.71
CA SER A 98 -9.00 3.06 0.08
C SER A 98 -10.21 2.33 -0.51
N THR A 99 -9.95 1.20 -1.17
CA THR A 99 -10.98 0.32 -1.75
C THR A 99 -11.91 -0.25 -0.68
N ILE A 100 -11.36 -0.81 0.40
CA ILE A 100 -12.14 -1.44 1.47
C ILE A 100 -12.97 -0.40 2.22
N LEU A 101 -12.40 0.78 2.50
CA LEU A 101 -13.15 1.89 3.09
C LEU A 101 -14.29 2.37 2.17
N ALA A 102 -14.06 2.44 0.86
CA ALA A 102 -15.09 2.78 -0.11
C ALA A 102 -16.21 1.74 -0.14
N ASN A 103 -15.88 0.45 -0.11
CA ASN A 103 -16.85 -0.65 -0.08
C ASN A 103 -17.69 -0.62 1.20
N LYS A 104 -17.08 -0.41 2.38
CA LYS A 104 -17.79 -0.23 3.65
C LYS A 104 -18.80 0.92 3.60
N LYS A 105 -18.40 2.07 3.04
CA LYS A 105 -19.29 3.23 2.89
C LYS A 105 -20.50 2.93 1.99
N ARG A 106 -20.29 2.16 0.90
CA ARG A 106 -21.37 1.75 0.00
C ARG A 106 -22.34 0.78 0.68
N SER A 107 -21.85 -0.21 1.42
CA SER A 107 -22.69 -1.18 2.13
C SER A 107 -23.56 -0.52 3.21
N GLN A 108 -23.03 0.46 3.95
CA GLN A 108 -23.81 1.19 4.96
C GLN A 108 -24.84 2.15 4.38
N LYS A 109 -24.67 2.60 3.13
CA LYS A 109 -25.64 3.45 2.43
C LYS A 109 -26.84 2.65 1.89
N LEU A 110 -26.73 1.33 1.82
CA LEU A 110 -27.73 0.43 1.25
C LEU A 110 -28.62 -0.26 2.32
N SER A 111 -28.41 0.07 3.60
CA SER A 111 -29.22 -0.35 4.74
C SER A 111 -30.04 0.81 5.30
#